data_AF-A0A1Q2D8W7-F1
#
_entry.id   AF-A0A1Q2D8W7-F1
#
_cell.length_a   1.000
_cell.length_b   1.000
_cell.length_c   1.000
_cell.angle_alpha   90.00
_cell.angle_beta   90.00
_cell.angle_gamma   90.00
#
_symmetry.space_group_name_H-M   'P 1'
#
loop_
_entity.id
_entity.type
_entity.pdbx_description
1 polymer ?
#
loop_
_entity_poly.entity_id
_entity_poly.type
_entity_poly.pdbx_seq_one_letter_code
_entity_poly.pdbx_strand_id
1 'polypeptide(L)'
;MDTKINQAIKSVLLMFGDKYFIGEIINKQKVIHDLDNYDKELMTKMLSNDVVKSNFTTAINDAIIFNVNKLVELFETNDYWQDSYTKYSKKIGLTANGKFIDETTEVVLDFPYKDTVLKAGMTQEDLAKDDLRPDEPFLNEVIAKEEIDVLLDKKLLVNAKKYDIEGEHKVSEITEDDNLILKGNNLLALHSLKERYAGKVKLIYIDPPYNTGNDSFQYNDRFNHSAWLTFMKNRLEIARDLLTEDGSIWINIDDDESHYLKVLCDGIFERENFLANIIWQKKYTIANDAKYFSDSHDHILVYSMRKETFKLNGLPRSEEMNARYKNPDNDFRGPWMTQPLHAKSGKNSDFSYTFKNGVTWEPPRGTFPRYSFDSLKEYDNNNMIWFGKDGKSVPRLKKYLSDMGNVTPNTLWLHTEAGNNDQANKEIKRLIEDFNFSTPKPEKLLQRILHIGSDEGDLVVDFFMGSATTQAVAMKMNRRFIGIEQMDYIDTVSVPRLQKVIEGEQGGISKEVDWQGGGSFIYAELMEKNTGFLKEIIEADTMQELQAIFERMSQSPDIDFRVDLEEVKATLWEHSLEEQKKTLIKILDKNQLYFNYSEIDDAHVRELVSDSDYAFNQSFYKEVNQDG
;
A
#
# COMPACT_ATOMS: atom_id res chain seq x y z
N MET A 1 43.52 -7.06 28.95
CA MET A 1 44.72 -6.42 29.53
C MET A 1 44.37 -4.97 29.77
N ASP A 2 44.43 -4.50 31.02
CA ASP A 2 44.21 -3.08 31.34
C ASP A 2 45.28 -2.21 30.70
N THR A 3 44.88 -1.22 29.89
CA THR A 3 45.82 -0.30 29.26
C THR A 3 46.47 0.60 30.31
N LYS A 4 47.65 1.15 29.98
CA LYS A 4 48.34 2.12 30.85
C LYS A 4 47.47 3.34 31.19
N ILE A 5 46.60 3.75 30.26
CA ILE A 5 45.66 4.87 30.46
C ILE A 5 44.56 4.50 31.47
N ASN A 6 43.99 3.29 31.37
CA ASN A 6 42.96 2.84 32.31
C ASN A 6 43.50 2.69 33.73
N GLN A 7 44.72 2.17 33.87
CA GLN A 7 45.40 2.08 35.17
C GLN A 7 45.67 3.46 35.76
N ALA A 8 46.03 4.43 34.94
CA ALA A 8 46.26 5.81 35.35
C ALA A 8 44.98 6.53 35.78
N ILE A 9 43.87 6.33 35.07
CA ILE A 9 42.57 6.90 35.45
C ILE A 9 42.07 6.25 36.74
N LYS A 10 42.13 4.92 36.85
CA LYS A 10 41.71 4.19 38.06
C LYS A 10 42.53 4.62 39.27
N SER A 11 43.85 4.82 39.13
CA SER A 11 44.70 5.28 40.22
C SER A 11 44.36 6.71 40.69
N VAL A 12 43.99 7.61 39.77
CA VAL A 12 43.49 8.95 40.12
C VAL A 12 42.17 8.86 40.88
N LEU A 13 41.21 8.05 40.41
CA LEU A 13 39.91 7.93 41.05
C LEU A 13 40.01 7.32 42.46
N LEU A 14 40.93 6.38 42.68
CA LEU A 14 41.20 5.79 44.00
C LEU A 14 41.66 6.83 45.04
N MET A 15 42.21 7.97 44.61
CA MET A 15 42.58 9.06 45.52
C MET A 15 41.39 9.72 46.21
N PHE A 16 40.17 9.49 45.70
CA PHE A 16 38.92 10.02 46.25
C PHE A 16 38.18 9.00 47.13
N GLY A 17 38.86 7.90 47.51
CA GLY A 17 38.24 6.81 48.26
C GLY A 17 37.07 6.21 47.50
N ASP A 18 35.95 5.97 48.18
CA ASP A 18 34.76 5.33 47.61
C ASP A 18 33.88 6.28 46.78
N LYS A 19 34.23 7.58 46.67
CA LYS A 19 33.41 8.59 45.97
C LYS A 19 33.04 8.16 44.54
N TYR A 20 33.96 7.50 43.84
CA TYR A 20 33.78 7.06 42.45
C TYR A 20 33.72 5.53 42.29
N PHE A 21 33.46 4.79 43.36
CA PHE A 21 33.42 3.33 43.34
C PHE A 21 32.12 2.79 43.94
N ILE A 22 31.56 1.77 43.31
CA ILE A 22 30.51 0.92 43.87
C ILE A 22 31.12 -0.48 44.01
N GLY A 23 31.57 -0.83 45.22
CA GLY A 23 32.42 -1.99 45.42
C GLY A 23 33.77 -1.83 44.70
N GLU A 24 34.18 -2.82 43.91
CA GLU A 24 35.42 -2.74 43.12
C GLU A 24 35.24 -2.10 41.72
N ILE A 25 34.01 -1.71 41.37
CA ILE A 25 33.63 -1.20 40.05
C ILE A 25 33.58 0.33 40.09
N ILE A 26 34.14 0.98 39.07
CA ILE A 26 34.08 2.44 38.92
C ILE A 26 32.64 2.87 38.63
N ASN A 27 32.12 3.80 39.43
CA ASN A 27 30.86 4.48 39.18
C ASN A 27 31.01 5.50 38.05
N LYS A 28 30.93 5.01 36.81
CA LYS A 28 31.10 5.80 35.58
C LYS A 28 30.20 7.05 35.55
N GLN A 29 28.93 6.91 35.95
CA GLN A 29 27.96 8.02 35.95
C GLN A 29 28.39 9.15 36.90
N LYS A 30 28.91 8.81 38.09
CA LYS A 30 29.38 9.81 39.04
C LYS A 30 30.64 10.51 38.56
N VAL A 31 31.55 9.79 37.90
CA VAL A 31 32.76 10.38 37.31
C VAL A 31 32.40 11.32 36.17
N ILE A 32 31.51 10.90 35.25
CA ILE A 32 31.03 11.73 34.14
C ILE A 32 30.36 13.00 34.66
N HIS A 33 29.44 12.87 35.63
CA HIS A 33 28.76 14.02 36.23
C HIS A 33 29.74 15.05 36.83
N ASP A 34 30.77 14.59 37.54
CA ASP A 34 31.76 15.51 38.14
C ASP A 34 32.71 16.09 37.07
N LEU A 35 32.97 15.37 35.96
CA LEU A 35 33.72 15.88 34.80
C LEU A 35 32.94 16.98 34.04
N ASP A 36 31.65 16.75 33.76
CA ASP A 36 30.78 17.70 33.05
C ASP A 36 30.58 19.01 33.84
N ASN A 37 30.57 18.91 35.17
CA ASN A 37 30.50 20.08 36.05
C ASN A 37 31.86 20.74 36.31
N TYR A 38 32.92 20.32 35.61
CA TYR A 38 34.28 20.82 35.79
C TYR A 38 34.72 20.80 37.26
N ASP A 39 34.46 19.69 37.98
CA ASP A 39 34.82 19.55 39.38
C ASP A 39 36.32 19.80 39.57
N LYS A 40 36.63 20.88 40.29
CA LYS A 40 38.00 21.40 40.38
C LYS A 40 38.95 20.38 41.00
N GLU A 41 38.48 19.60 41.97
CA GLU A 41 39.30 18.62 42.67
C GLU A 41 39.62 17.43 41.77
N LEU A 42 38.60 16.87 41.09
CA LEU A 42 38.74 15.82 40.09
C LEU A 42 39.66 16.24 38.95
N MET A 43 39.45 17.42 38.36
CA MET A 43 40.27 17.91 37.27
C MET A 43 41.72 18.14 37.69
N THR A 44 41.95 18.68 38.89
CA THR A 44 43.31 18.88 39.42
C THR A 44 44.04 17.54 39.59
N LYS A 45 43.35 16.52 40.12
CA LYS A 45 43.95 15.19 40.29
C LYS A 45 44.18 14.50 38.95
N MET A 46 43.27 14.62 37.99
CA MET A 46 43.46 14.11 36.63
C MET A 46 44.67 14.75 35.94
N LEU A 47 44.84 16.07 36.08
CA LEU A 47 45.97 16.82 35.53
C LEU A 47 47.30 16.54 36.24
N SER A 48 47.27 16.00 37.47
CA SER A 48 48.48 15.61 38.22
C SER A 48 49.07 14.27 37.78
N ASN A 49 48.34 13.49 36.98
CA ASN A 49 48.82 12.22 36.44
C ASN A 49 49.36 12.42 35.01
N ASP A 50 50.63 12.12 34.78
CA ASP A 50 51.30 12.37 33.49
C ASP A 50 50.66 11.64 32.30
N VAL A 51 50.14 10.43 32.52
CA VAL A 51 49.48 9.64 31.47
C VAL A 51 48.13 10.26 31.12
N VAL A 52 47.35 10.67 32.13
CA VAL A 52 46.07 11.35 31.89
C VAL A 52 46.31 12.72 31.24
N LYS A 53 47.26 13.51 31.77
CA LYS A 53 47.62 14.82 31.24
C LYS A 53 48.06 14.75 29.78
N SER A 54 48.95 13.84 29.42
CA SER A 54 49.45 13.72 28.04
C SER A 54 48.38 13.25 27.02
N ASN A 55 47.34 12.54 27.46
CA ASN A 55 46.32 11.98 26.56
C ASN A 55 45.04 12.83 26.47
N PHE A 56 44.72 13.59 27.53
CA PHE A 56 43.47 14.35 27.68
C PHE A 56 43.71 15.85 27.84
N THR A 57 44.86 16.37 27.40
CA THR A 57 45.07 17.82 27.29
C THR A 57 45.54 18.25 25.91
N THR A 58 45.23 19.49 25.57
CA THR A 58 45.75 20.19 24.39
C THR A 58 46.37 21.50 24.85
N ALA A 59 47.61 21.77 24.42
CA ALA A 59 48.24 23.07 24.64
C ALA A 59 47.76 24.06 23.58
N ILE A 60 47.24 25.21 24.03
CA ILE A 60 46.90 26.36 23.19
C ILE A 60 47.63 27.58 23.78
N ASN A 61 48.66 28.06 23.06
CA ASN A 61 49.59 29.07 23.56
C ASN A 61 50.18 28.66 24.93
N ASP A 62 50.10 29.55 25.92
CA ASP A 62 50.59 29.31 27.29
C ASP A 62 49.57 28.58 28.20
N ALA A 63 48.43 28.17 27.65
CA ALA A 63 47.36 27.50 28.41
C ALA A 63 47.25 26.00 28.08
N ILE A 64 47.05 25.19 29.11
CA ILE A 64 46.72 23.77 28.99
C ILE A 64 45.20 23.62 29.11
N ILE A 65 44.56 23.15 28.04
CA ILE A 65 43.12 22.87 28.01
C ILE A 65 42.90 21.39 28.28
N PHE A 66 42.03 21.07 29.24
CA PHE A 66 41.62 19.70 29.51
C PHE A 66 40.45 19.30 28.61
N ASN A 67 40.63 18.24 27.81
CA ASN A 67 39.64 17.75 26.87
C ASN A 67 38.63 16.86 27.59
N VAL A 68 37.72 17.48 28.37
CA VAL A 68 36.69 16.79 29.17
C VAL A 68 35.89 15.79 28.33
N ASN A 69 35.40 16.22 27.15
CA ASN A 69 34.58 15.38 26.27
C ASN A 69 35.29 14.09 25.87
N LYS A 70 36.60 14.14 25.59
CA LYS A 70 37.39 12.96 25.22
C LYS A 70 37.52 11.96 26.39
N LEU A 71 37.54 12.46 27.63
CA LEU A 71 37.59 11.61 28.82
C LEU A 71 36.20 11.04 29.17
N VAL A 72 35.14 11.82 28.97
CA VAL A 72 33.74 11.36 29.11
C VAL A 72 33.43 10.25 28.10
N GLU A 73 33.80 10.44 26.83
CA GLU A 73 33.67 9.43 25.77
C GLU A 73 34.30 8.09 26.17
N LEU A 74 35.45 8.12 26.87
CA LEU A 74 36.14 6.92 27.37
C LEU A 74 35.33 6.18 28.44
N PHE A 75 34.58 6.89 29.30
CA PHE A 75 33.72 6.25 30.29
C PHE A 75 32.42 5.71 29.69
N GLU A 76 31.91 6.35 28.63
CA GLU A 76 30.67 6.00 27.94
C GLU A 76 30.78 4.81 26.97
N THR A 77 31.96 4.56 26.40
CA THR A 77 32.16 3.41 25.49
C THR A 77 32.31 2.11 26.28
N ASN A 78 31.28 1.27 26.26
CA ASN A 78 31.30 0.00 27.01
C ASN A 78 32.12 -1.13 26.36
N ASP A 79 32.45 -1.09 25.05
CA ASP A 79 33.07 -2.24 24.37
C ASP A 79 34.02 -1.86 23.21
N TYR A 80 34.98 -0.97 23.44
CA TYR A 80 35.99 -0.61 22.41
C TYR A 80 37.00 -1.74 22.08
N TRP A 81 36.83 -2.95 22.64
CA TRP A 81 37.96 -3.85 22.92
C TRP A 81 38.00 -5.18 22.16
N GLN A 82 37.69 -5.22 20.85
CA GLN A 82 38.22 -6.26 19.94
C GLN A 82 38.42 -5.71 18.51
N ASP A 83 39.67 -5.41 18.15
CA ASP A 83 40.25 -5.32 16.79
C ASP A 83 39.28 -5.21 15.59
N SER A 84 38.51 -4.12 15.47
CA SER A 84 37.65 -3.86 14.31
C SER A 84 38.05 -2.60 13.57
N TYR A 85 38.30 -2.72 12.26
CA TYR A 85 38.53 -1.62 11.32
C TYR A 85 37.27 -0.78 11.02
N THR A 86 36.14 -1.05 11.71
CA THR A 86 34.90 -0.27 11.65
C THR A 86 34.42 0.05 13.06
N LYS A 87 33.91 1.28 13.29
CA LYS A 87 33.26 1.71 14.56
C LYS A 87 32.02 0.87 14.92
N TYR A 88 31.48 0.12 13.96
CA TYR A 88 30.27 -0.68 14.09
C TYR A 88 30.61 -2.18 14.06
N SER A 89 29.86 -2.98 14.83
CA SER A 89 29.86 -4.44 14.71
C SER A 89 29.39 -4.88 13.32
N LYS A 90 29.32 -6.18 13.01
CA LYS A 90 28.99 -6.78 11.70
C LYS A 90 27.55 -6.48 11.17
N LYS A 91 26.98 -5.32 11.46
CA LYS A 91 25.67 -4.83 11.07
C LYS A 91 25.87 -3.57 10.21
N ILE A 92 25.23 -3.53 9.03
CA ILE A 92 25.16 -2.33 8.18
C ILE A 92 23.81 -1.67 8.49
N GLY A 93 23.80 -0.35 8.69
CA GLY A 93 22.59 0.39 9.01
C GLY A 93 22.84 1.90 9.11
N LEU A 94 21.76 2.67 9.18
CA LEU A 94 21.82 4.11 9.43
C LEU A 94 22.12 4.36 10.90
N THR A 95 22.95 5.35 11.20
CA THR A 95 23.37 5.65 12.58
C THR A 95 23.25 7.15 12.86
N ALA A 96 22.79 7.49 14.05
CA ALA A 96 22.86 8.83 14.61
C ALA A 96 23.77 8.79 15.83
N ASN A 97 24.75 9.68 15.91
CA ASN A 97 25.74 9.72 17.00
C ASN A 97 26.47 8.39 17.29
N GLY A 98 26.59 7.50 16.30
CA GLY A 98 27.29 6.22 16.43
C GLY A 98 26.49 5.08 17.06
N LYS A 99 25.18 5.24 17.27
CA LYS A 99 24.23 4.16 17.54
C LYS A 99 23.38 3.91 16.30
N PHE A 100 22.97 2.66 16.06
CA PHE A 100 22.04 2.39 14.97
C PHE A 100 20.69 3.04 15.27
N ILE A 101 20.07 3.60 14.22
CA ILE A 101 18.79 4.29 14.35
C ILE A 101 17.70 3.38 14.91
N ASP A 102 17.74 2.08 14.59
CA ASP A 102 16.79 1.08 15.11
C ASP A 102 16.97 0.76 16.61
N GLU A 103 18.08 1.20 17.21
CA GLU A 103 18.39 1.08 18.63
C GLU A 103 18.20 2.41 19.38
N THR A 104 17.81 3.48 18.67
CA THR A 104 17.59 4.81 19.25
C THR A 104 16.13 5.18 19.16
N THR A 105 15.54 5.63 20.27
CA THR A 105 14.20 6.25 20.27
C THR A 105 14.23 7.71 19.81
N GLU A 106 15.41 8.25 19.51
CA GLU A 106 15.62 9.67 19.15
C GLU A 106 15.38 9.98 17.67
N VAL A 107 15.27 8.96 16.81
CA VAL A 107 15.09 9.17 15.38
C VAL A 107 13.87 8.38 14.91
N VAL A 108 12.80 9.12 14.65
CA VAL A 108 11.56 8.62 14.03
C VAL A 108 11.60 8.99 12.55
N LEU A 109 11.11 8.09 11.69
CA LEU A 109 10.78 8.44 10.31
C LEU A 109 9.52 9.33 10.37
N ASP A 110 9.73 10.64 10.47
CA ASP A 110 8.67 11.61 10.70
C ASP A 110 8.15 12.14 9.36
N PHE A 111 6.93 11.76 9.02
CA PHE A 111 6.19 12.40 7.93
C PHE A 111 5.47 13.63 8.52
N PRO A 112 5.65 14.84 7.97
CA PRO A 112 4.82 15.97 8.34
C PRO A 112 3.34 15.57 8.25
N TYR A 113 2.56 15.88 9.29
CA TYR A 113 1.11 15.61 9.37
C TYR A 113 0.70 14.14 9.49
N LYS A 114 1.62 13.21 9.85
CA LYS A 114 1.27 11.79 10.07
C LYS A 114 0.13 11.55 11.07
N ASP A 115 0.00 12.43 12.07
CA ASP A 115 -0.99 12.38 13.15
C ASP A 115 -2.24 13.18 12.78
N THR A 116 -2.64 13.18 11.50
CA THR A 116 -3.73 14.01 11.02
C THR A 116 -4.63 13.35 9.98
N VAL A 117 -5.86 13.82 9.89
CA VAL A 117 -6.85 13.43 8.88
C VAL A 117 -7.12 14.60 7.94
N LEU A 118 -6.98 14.38 6.63
CA LEU A 118 -7.25 15.40 5.62
C LEU A 118 -8.77 15.66 5.51
N LYS A 119 -9.21 16.88 5.81
CA LYS A 119 -10.61 17.30 5.79
C LYS A 119 -11.06 17.56 4.32
N ALA A 120 -11.38 16.47 3.62
CA ALA A 120 -12.12 16.40 2.36
C ALA A 120 -11.68 17.40 1.26
N GLY A 121 -10.49 17.18 0.70
CA GLY A 121 -10.11 17.74 -0.61
C GLY A 121 -9.68 16.58 -1.51
N MET A 122 -10.53 16.18 -2.44
CA MET A 122 -10.25 15.06 -3.35
C MET A 122 -10.46 15.40 -4.82
N THR A 123 -11.24 16.44 -5.11
CA THR A 123 -11.50 16.90 -6.47
C THR A 123 -10.56 18.06 -6.82
N GLN A 124 -10.29 18.24 -8.11
CA GLN A 124 -9.60 19.45 -8.60
C GLN A 124 -10.38 20.71 -8.22
N GLU A 125 -11.70 20.63 -8.24
CA GLU A 125 -12.63 21.70 -7.88
C GLU A 125 -12.48 22.14 -6.41
N ASP A 126 -12.08 21.25 -5.50
CA ASP A 126 -11.77 21.58 -4.11
C ASP A 126 -10.54 22.52 -3.96
N LEU A 127 -9.69 22.64 -5.01
CA LEU A 127 -8.32 23.20 -4.91
C LEU A 127 -7.91 24.13 -6.09
N ALA A 128 -8.65 24.15 -7.20
CA ALA A 128 -8.18 24.74 -8.44
C ALA A 128 -8.40 26.26 -8.51
N LYS A 129 -7.40 27.05 -8.07
CA LYS A 129 -6.82 28.27 -8.71
C LYS A 129 -5.58 28.69 -7.92
N ASP A 130 -4.40 28.28 -8.37
CA ASP A 130 -2.99 28.59 -8.00
C ASP A 130 -2.62 29.38 -6.72
N ASP A 131 -3.45 30.29 -6.21
CA ASP A 131 -3.36 30.93 -4.89
C ASP A 131 -4.41 30.38 -3.89
N LEU A 132 -5.16 29.34 -4.27
CA LEU A 132 -6.20 28.60 -3.55
C LEU A 132 -5.60 27.45 -2.73
N ARG A 133 -4.53 27.71 -1.98
CA ARG A 133 -4.25 26.87 -0.81
C ARG A 133 -5.08 27.43 0.34
N PRO A 134 -6.30 26.94 0.64
CA PRO A 134 -6.66 26.91 2.05
C PRO A 134 -5.54 26.09 2.70
N ASP A 135 -4.99 26.53 3.83
CA ASP A 135 -4.15 25.66 4.66
C ASP A 135 -4.81 24.29 4.67
N GLU A 136 -4.19 23.27 4.03
CA GLU A 136 -4.79 21.95 3.83
C GLU A 136 -5.33 21.51 5.20
N PRO A 137 -6.67 21.49 5.40
CA PRO A 137 -7.19 21.49 6.76
C PRO A 137 -7.04 20.08 7.32
N PHE A 138 -5.89 19.85 7.93
CA PHE A 138 -5.59 18.65 8.67
C PHE A 138 -6.26 18.75 10.03
N LEU A 139 -7.08 17.75 10.37
CA LEU A 139 -7.55 17.56 11.73
C LEU A 139 -6.49 16.75 12.47
N ASN A 140 -5.89 17.30 13.52
CA ASN A 140 -4.95 16.55 14.34
C ASN A 140 -5.69 15.48 15.17
N GLU A 141 -5.18 14.25 15.15
CA GLU A 141 -5.81 13.08 15.77
C GLU A 141 -6.02 13.22 17.28
N VAL A 142 -5.22 14.05 17.97
CA VAL A 142 -5.34 14.28 19.42
C VAL A 142 -6.21 15.49 19.73
N ILE A 143 -6.00 16.60 19.02
CA ILE A 143 -6.66 17.87 19.32
C ILE A 143 -8.09 17.91 18.78
N ALA A 144 -8.34 17.29 17.62
CA ALA A 144 -9.62 17.32 16.91
C ALA A 144 -10.28 15.94 16.83
N LYS A 145 -10.13 15.15 17.90
CA LYS A 145 -10.57 13.75 17.94
C LYS A 145 -12.08 13.61 17.74
N GLU A 146 -12.87 14.45 18.40
CA GLU A 146 -14.33 14.45 18.27
C GLU A 146 -14.77 14.76 16.84
N GLU A 147 -14.15 15.76 16.20
CA GLU A 147 -14.41 16.08 14.80
C GLU A 147 -14.06 14.94 13.84
N ILE A 148 -12.94 14.24 14.09
CA ILE A 148 -12.53 13.07 13.30
C ILE A 148 -13.52 11.93 13.49
N ASP A 149 -13.98 11.68 14.72
CA ASP A 149 -14.93 10.61 15.01
C ASP A 149 -16.28 10.87 14.31
N VAL A 150 -16.77 12.11 14.32
CA VAL A 150 -17.98 12.50 13.56
C VAL A 150 -17.75 12.39 12.06
N LEU A 151 -16.59 12.84 11.56
CA LEU A 151 -16.24 12.76 10.15
C LEU A 151 -16.21 11.31 9.66
N LEU A 152 -15.65 10.39 10.45
CA LEU A 152 -15.48 8.97 10.10
C LEU A 152 -16.64 8.08 10.55
N ASP A 153 -17.71 8.64 11.12
CA ASP A 153 -18.93 7.90 11.47
C ASP A 153 -19.61 7.33 10.21
N LYS A 154 -20.49 6.35 10.39
CA LYS A 154 -21.25 5.71 9.33
C LYS A 154 -22.10 6.74 8.59
N LYS A 155 -22.13 6.71 7.26
CA LYS A 155 -22.89 7.67 6.45
C LYS A 155 -24.23 7.12 6.01
N LEU A 156 -25.23 7.99 5.88
CA LEU A 156 -26.50 7.61 5.27
C LEU A 156 -26.32 7.25 3.80
N LEU A 157 -26.99 6.19 3.38
CA LEU A 157 -27.02 5.74 1.99
C LEU A 157 -28.38 6.06 1.36
N VAL A 158 -28.40 6.68 0.19
CA VAL A 158 -29.63 7.04 -0.54
C VAL A 158 -29.56 6.58 -1.99
N ASN A 159 -30.68 6.69 -2.70
CA ASN A 159 -30.80 6.27 -4.09
C ASN A 159 -30.46 4.79 -4.30
N ALA A 160 -30.83 3.94 -3.33
CA ALA A 160 -30.55 2.52 -3.38
C ALA A 160 -31.31 1.83 -4.52
N LYS A 161 -30.56 1.29 -5.47
CA LYS A 161 -31.08 0.65 -6.69
C LYS A 161 -30.33 -0.65 -6.97
N LYS A 162 -30.99 -1.62 -7.60
CA LYS A 162 -30.38 -2.84 -8.11
C LYS A 162 -30.43 -2.83 -9.63
N TYR A 163 -29.30 -3.15 -10.24
CA TYR A 163 -29.15 -3.36 -11.68
C TYR A 163 -28.92 -4.85 -11.94
N ASP A 164 -29.78 -5.44 -12.77
CA ASP A 164 -29.69 -6.83 -13.23
C ASP A 164 -30.18 -6.96 -14.68
N ILE A 165 -30.39 -8.18 -15.16
CA ILE A 165 -30.82 -8.45 -16.54
C ILE A 165 -32.23 -7.92 -16.86
N GLU A 166 -33.05 -7.68 -15.84
CA GLU A 166 -34.39 -7.09 -15.99
C GLU A 166 -34.36 -5.56 -15.97
N GLY A 167 -33.21 -4.95 -15.65
CA GLY A 167 -32.98 -3.51 -15.68
C GLY A 167 -32.70 -2.92 -14.30
N GLU A 168 -33.17 -1.68 -14.09
CA GLU A 168 -33.03 -0.93 -12.84
C GLU A 168 -34.28 -1.09 -11.97
N HIS A 169 -34.09 -1.44 -10.70
CA HIS A 169 -35.17 -1.61 -9.72
C HIS A 169 -34.80 -0.92 -8.41
N LYS A 170 -35.79 -0.37 -7.70
CA LYS A 170 -35.55 0.10 -6.32
C LYS A 170 -35.30 -1.08 -5.40
N VAL A 171 -34.36 -0.92 -4.46
CA VAL A 171 -34.05 -1.96 -3.47
C VAL A 171 -34.15 -1.38 -2.06
N SER A 172 -34.56 -2.20 -1.11
CA SER A 172 -34.72 -1.84 0.31
C SER A 172 -33.92 -2.74 1.26
N GLU A 173 -33.21 -3.73 0.73
CA GLU A 173 -32.41 -4.68 1.49
C GLU A 173 -31.12 -5.01 0.74
N ILE A 174 -30.09 -5.43 1.48
CA ILE A 174 -28.81 -5.89 0.94
C ILE A 174 -28.39 -7.18 1.63
N THR A 175 -27.92 -8.15 0.84
CA THR A 175 -27.39 -9.42 1.33
C THR A 175 -25.88 -9.47 1.19
N GLU A 176 -25.24 -10.49 1.79
CA GLU A 176 -23.79 -10.66 1.67
C GLU A 176 -23.36 -11.01 0.24
N ASP A 177 -24.26 -11.54 -0.59
CA ASP A 177 -23.95 -11.99 -1.95
C ASP A 177 -24.17 -10.91 -3.02
N ASP A 178 -24.75 -9.76 -2.64
CA ASP A 178 -24.92 -8.64 -3.56
C ASP A 178 -23.59 -7.93 -3.82
N ASN A 179 -23.32 -7.63 -5.08
CA ASN A 179 -22.26 -6.70 -5.45
C ASN A 179 -22.71 -5.26 -5.15
N LEU A 180 -21.77 -4.37 -4.83
CA LEU A 180 -22.09 -3.02 -4.40
C LEU A 180 -21.25 -1.96 -5.11
N ILE A 181 -21.89 -0.91 -5.58
CA ILE A 181 -21.26 0.32 -6.05
C ILE A 181 -21.71 1.46 -5.13
N LEU A 182 -20.75 2.17 -4.55
CA LEU A 182 -21.01 3.35 -3.73
C LEU A 182 -20.54 4.61 -4.45
N LYS A 183 -21.45 5.58 -4.60
CA LYS A 183 -21.09 6.94 -5.01
C LYS A 183 -20.77 7.80 -3.80
N GLY A 184 -19.57 8.36 -3.74
CA GLY A 184 -19.17 9.32 -2.70
C GLY A 184 -17.71 9.23 -2.29
N ASN A 185 -17.32 10.04 -1.30
CA ASN A 185 -15.95 10.09 -0.79
C ASN A 185 -15.48 8.71 -0.31
N ASN A 186 -14.41 8.19 -0.91
CA ASN A 186 -13.96 6.83 -0.65
C ASN A 186 -13.49 6.58 0.78
N LEU A 187 -12.94 7.57 1.49
CA LEU A 187 -12.57 7.40 2.90
C LEU A 187 -13.82 7.17 3.75
N LEU A 188 -14.85 7.99 3.56
CA LEU A 188 -16.10 7.91 4.33
C LEU A 188 -16.89 6.64 3.99
N ALA A 189 -16.89 6.25 2.70
CA ALA A 189 -17.49 5.01 2.25
C ALA A 189 -16.77 3.78 2.84
N LEU A 190 -15.44 3.76 2.87
CA LEU A 190 -14.65 2.68 3.51
C LEU A 190 -14.98 2.54 5.00
N HIS A 191 -15.11 3.66 5.73
CA HIS A 191 -15.54 3.64 7.12
C HIS A 191 -16.97 3.14 7.29
N SER A 192 -17.88 3.51 6.39
CA SER A 192 -19.26 3.01 6.38
C SER A 192 -19.34 1.50 6.09
N LEU A 193 -18.43 0.97 5.28
CA LEU A 193 -18.33 -0.48 4.98
C LEU A 193 -17.81 -1.31 6.16
N LYS A 194 -17.10 -0.68 7.12
CA LYS A 194 -16.36 -1.39 8.18
C LYS A 194 -17.24 -2.35 8.99
N GLU A 195 -18.42 -1.91 9.40
CA GLU A 195 -19.32 -2.71 10.24
C GLU A 195 -19.74 -4.02 9.57
N ARG A 196 -19.99 -3.97 8.26
CA ARG A 196 -20.46 -5.14 7.52
C ARG A 196 -19.32 -6.00 6.98
N TYR A 197 -18.20 -5.39 6.55
CA TYR A 197 -17.18 -6.04 5.73
C TYR A 197 -15.80 -6.16 6.37
N ALA A 198 -15.60 -5.71 7.62
CA ALA A 198 -14.33 -5.91 8.34
C ALA A 198 -13.91 -7.38 8.35
N GLY A 199 -12.66 -7.65 7.97
CA GLY A 199 -12.10 -9.01 7.90
C GLY A 199 -12.72 -9.93 6.82
N LYS A 200 -13.49 -9.41 5.86
CA LYS A 200 -14.18 -10.22 4.83
C LYS A 200 -13.65 -10.04 3.40
N VAL A 201 -12.83 -9.02 3.15
CA VAL A 201 -12.31 -8.73 1.81
C VAL A 201 -11.12 -9.64 1.49
N LYS A 202 -11.17 -10.31 0.35
CA LYS A 202 -10.08 -11.18 -0.10
C LYS A 202 -8.98 -10.40 -0.80
N LEU A 203 -9.38 -9.52 -1.72
CA LEU A 203 -8.46 -8.77 -2.56
C LEU A 203 -8.88 -7.32 -2.65
N ILE A 204 -7.93 -6.42 -2.43
CA ILE A 204 -8.08 -5.00 -2.73
C ILE A 204 -7.19 -4.68 -3.91
N TYR A 205 -7.75 -4.12 -4.97
CA TYR A 205 -6.99 -3.51 -6.06
C TYR A 205 -7.27 -2.02 -6.05
N ILE A 206 -6.24 -1.19 -6.16
CA ILE A 206 -6.40 0.25 -6.30
C ILE A 206 -5.43 0.84 -7.31
N ASP A 207 -5.92 1.88 -7.98
CA ASP A 207 -5.20 2.72 -8.94
C ASP A 207 -5.35 4.19 -8.50
N PRO A 208 -4.66 4.59 -7.41
CA PRO A 208 -4.75 5.94 -6.86
C PRO A 208 -4.22 7.01 -7.84
N PRO A 209 -4.47 8.31 -7.60
CA PRO A 209 -3.81 9.38 -8.35
C PRO A 209 -2.29 9.32 -8.17
N TYR A 210 -1.54 9.52 -9.26
CA TYR A 210 -0.07 9.31 -9.30
C TYR A 210 0.74 10.55 -8.87
N ASN A 211 0.08 11.69 -8.67
CA ASN A 211 0.68 12.98 -8.34
C ASN A 211 1.62 13.54 -9.43
N THR A 212 1.31 13.28 -10.72
CA THR A 212 2.18 13.66 -11.86
C THR A 212 2.14 15.14 -12.21
N GLY A 213 1.19 15.89 -11.62
CA GLY A 213 0.97 17.30 -11.90
C GLY A 213 0.24 17.62 -13.21
N ASN A 214 -0.26 16.59 -13.92
CA ASN A 214 -1.02 16.74 -15.16
C ASN A 214 -2.52 16.90 -14.90
N ASP A 215 -3.10 17.98 -15.43
CA ASP A 215 -4.49 18.42 -15.21
C ASP A 215 -5.54 17.62 -16.03
N SER A 216 -5.26 16.36 -16.39
CA SER A 216 -6.11 15.59 -17.32
C SER A 216 -7.26 14.82 -16.68
N PHE A 217 -7.50 14.98 -15.38
CA PHE A 217 -8.57 14.28 -14.65
C PHE A 217 -9.15 15.08 -13.48
N GLN A 218 -10.41 14.83 -13.11
CA GLN A 218 -11.15 15.52 -12.04
C GLN A 218 -10.65 15.17 -10.62
N TYR A 219 -9.85 14.10 -10.48
CA TYR A 219 -9.16 13.79 -9.22
C TYR A 219 -7.95 14.70 -9.04
N ASN A 220 -7.67 15.12 -7.80
CA ASN A 220 -6.48 15.92 -7.55
C ASN A 220 -5.22 15.09 -7.88
N ASP A 221 -4.40 15.57 -8.82
CA ASP A 221 -3.11 14.98 -9.20
C ASP A 221 -1.95 15.96 -8.90
N ARG A 222 -2.22 17.00 -8.10
CA ARG A 222 -1.29 18.02 -7.61
C ARG A 222 -1.38 18.15 -6.09
N PHE A 223 -0.96 17.11 -5.39
CA PHE A 223 -0.78 17.17 -3.95
C PHE A 223 0.64 17.63 -3.60
N ASN A 224 0.79 18.36 -2.50
CA ASN A 224 2.06 18.30 -1.78
C ASN A 224 2.29 16.83 -1.39
N HIS A 225 3.50 16.31 -1.61
CA HIS A 225 3.87 14.94 -1.28
C HIS A 225 3.41 14.50 0.13
N SER A 226 3.53 15.37 1.14
CA SER A 226 3.04 15.10 2.50
C SER A 226 1.52 14.93 2.61
N ALA A 227 0.77 15.72 1.85
CA ALA A 227 -0.69 15.62 1.75
C ALA A 227 -1.12 14.34 1.02
N TRP A 228 -0.42 13.98 -0.07
CA TRP A 228 -0.66 12.74 -0.80
C TRP A 228 -0.44 11.50 0.08
N LEU A 229 0.66 11.48 0.84
CA LEU A 229 0.94 10.39 1.78
C LEU A 229 -0.11 10.30 2.89
N THR A 230 -0.57 11.43 3.44
CA THR A 230 -1.65 11.45 4.44
C THR A 230 -2.97 10.97 3.85
N PHE A 231 -3.28 11.41 2.62
CA PHE A 231 -4.44 10.97 1.86
C PHE A 231 -4.44 9.45 1.64
N MET A 232 -3.29 8.87 1.27
CA MET A 232 -3.14 7.42 1.11
C MET A 232 -3.15 6.68 2.45
N LYS A 233 -2.45 7.19 3.47
CA LYS A 233 -2.38 6.57 4.81
C LYS A 233 -3.77 6.26 5.35
N ASN A 234 -4.63 7.27 5.41
CA ASN A 234 -5.96 7.16 6.04
C ASN A 234 -6.83 6.10 5.35
N ARG A 235 -6.67 5.92 4.03
CA ARG A 235 -7.39 4.92 3.24
C ARG A 235 -6.79 3.52 3.40
N LEU A 236 -5.47 3.42 3.39
CA LEU A 236 -4.77 2.15 3.55
C LEU A 236 -4.97 1.56 4.94
N GLU A 237 -5.07 2.40 5.98
CA GLU A 237 -5.37 1.97 7.35
C GLU A 237 -6.75 1.30 7.45
N ILE A 238 -7.80 1.93 6.92
CA ILE A 238 -9.13 1.30 6.91
C ILE A 238 -9.20 0.11 5.94
N ALA A 239 -8.51 0.17 4.79
CA ALA A 239 -8.43 -0.95 3.84
C ALA A 239 -7.82 -2.20 4.48
N ARG A 240 -6.81 -2.03 5.34
CA ARG A 240 -6.21 -3.12 6.12
C ARG A 240 -7.23 -3.81 7.03
N ASP A 241 -8.10 -3.05 7.70
CA ASP A 241 -9.14 -3.61 8.58
C ASP A 241 -10.20 -4.43 7.82
N LEU A 242 -10.41 -4.14 6.53
CA LEU A 242 -11.35 -4.86 5.68
C LEU A 242 -10.81 -6.22 5.20
N LEU A 243 -9.49 -6.39 5.13
CA LEU A 243 -8.87 -7.61 4.61
C LEU A 243 -9.04 -8.82 5.55
N THR A 244 -9.33 -9.96 4.94
CA THR A 244 -9.17 -11.29 5.55
C THR A 244 -7.71 -11.56 5.94
N GLU A 245 -7.46 -12.46 6.90
CA GLU A 245 -6.09 -12.78 7.31
C GLU A 245 -5.22 -13.32 6.17
N ASP A 246 -5.81 -13.99 5.17
CA ASP A 246 -5.15 -14.49 3.96
C ASP A 246 -5.44 -13.62 2.72
N GLY A 247 -5.90 -12.39 2.94
CA GLY A 247 -6.18 -11.41 1.91
C GLY A 247 -4.95 -10.64 1.43
N SER A 248 -5.09 -9.90 0.33
CA SER A 248 -4.01 -9.10 -0.25
C SER A 248 -4.47 -7.76 -0.81
N ILE A 249 -3.57 -6.78 -0.83
CA ILE A 249 -3.75 -5.49 -1.49
C ILE A 249 -2.71 -5.32 -2.61
N TRP A 250 -3.19 -4.81 -3.75
CA TRP A 250 -2.45 -4.61 -4.99
C TRP A 250 -2.60 -3.15 -5.40
N ILE A 251 -1.51 -2.40 -5.40
CA ILE A 251 -1.53 -0.95 -5.63
C ILE A 251 -0.74 -0.61 -6.89
N ASN A 252 -1.44 -0.16 -7.93
CA ASN A 252 -0.84 0.28 -9.18
C ASN A 252 -0.38 1.74 -9.05
N ILE A 253 0.89 2.04 -9.39
CA ILE A 253 1.49 3.37 -9.22
C ILE A 253 2.67 3.54 -10.19
N ASP A 254 3.03 4.77 -10.54
CA ASP A 254 4.22 5.05 -11.36
C ASP A 254 5.50 5.27 -10.51
N ASP A 255 6.57 5.72 -11.15
CA ASP A 255 7.87 5.96 -10.51
C ASP A 255 7.85 7.10 -9.48
N ASP A 256 6.94 8.07 -9.61
CA ASP A 256 6.99 9.33 -8.85
C ASP A 256 6.71 9.11 -7.36
N GLU A 257 5.68 8.31 -7.03
CA GLU A 257 5.25 8.06 -5.65
C GLU A 257 5.53 6.63 -5.16
N SER A 258 5.90 5.68 -6.03
CA SER A 258 6.04 4.25 -5.69
C SER A 258 6.94 3.98 -4.49
N HIS A 259 8.08 4.65 -4.38
CA HIS A 259 9.06 4.38 -3.32
C HIS A 259 8.59 4.87 -1.95
N TYR A 260 7.91 6.01 -1.90
CA TYR A 260 7.38 6.57 -0.65
C TYR A 260 6.12 5.83 -0.22
N LEU A 261 5.24 5.51 -1.17
CA LEU A 261 4.09 4.64 -0.93
C LEU A 261 4.53 3.28 -0.38
N LYS A 262 5.62 2.71 -0.90
CA LYS A 262 6.19 1.45 -0.39
C LYS A 262 6.63 1.56 1.07
N VAL A 263 7.24 2.67 1.47
CA VAL A 263 7.64 2.92 2.87
C VAL A 263 6.41 3.10 3.75
N LEU A 264 5.40 3.82 3.28
CA LEU A 264 4.12 3.98 3.99
C LEU A 264 3.43 2.61 4.19
N CYS A 265 3.36 1.79 3.14
CA CYS A 265 2.78 0.45 3.21
C CYS A 265 3.56 -0.47 4.16
N ASP A 266 4.89 -0.37 4.23
CA ASP A 266 5.70 -1.10 5.22
C ASP A 266 5.31 -0.75 6.67
N GLY A 267 4.88 0.50 6.92
CA GLY A 267 4.40 0.93 8.23
C GLY A 267 2.99 0.42 8.57
N ILE A 268 2.11 0.33 7.56
CA ILE A 268 0.69 -0.06 7.75
C ILE A 268 0.51 -1.58 7.75
N PHE A 269 1.09 -2.28 6.76
CA PHE A 269 0.93 -3.71 6.54
C PHE A 269 2.05 -4.56 7.14
N GLU A 270 3.07 -3.93 7.73
CA GLU A 270 4.32 -4.54 8.20
C GLU A 270 5.21 -5.02 7.03
N ARG A 271 6.52 -4.84 7.20
CA ARG A 271 7.50 -5.01 6.11
C ARG A 271 7.63 -6.46 5.66
N GLU A 272 7.51 -7.39 6.59
CA GLU A 272 7.56 -8.83 6.38
C GLU A 272 6.45 -9.33 5.44
N ASN A 273 5.29 -8.65 5.46
CA ASN A 273 4.11 -8.98 4.68
C ASN A 273 4.15 -8.46 3.24
N PHE A 274 5.22 -7.75 2.87
CA PHE A 274 5.48 -7.41 1.48
C PHE A 274 5.75 -8.68 0.64
N LEU A 275 5.02 -8.82 -0.47
CA LEU A 275 5.11 -9.97 -1.36
C LEU A 275 6.01 -9.69 -2.57
N ALA A 276 5.71 -8.64 -3.32
CA ALA A 276 6.45 -8.31 -4.55
C ALA A 276 6.21 -6.86 -5.01
N ASN A 277 7.17 -6.34 -5.79
CA ASN A 277 6.95 -5.23 -6.71
C ASN A 277 6.89 -5.84 -8.12
N ILE A 278 5.74 -5.73 -8.76
CA ILE A 278 5.53 -6.22 -10.13
C ILE A 278 5.69 -5.05 -11.09
N ILE A 279 6.51 -5.26 -12.11
CA ILE A 279 6.75 -4.31 -13.20
C ILE A 279 5.78 -4.65 -14.33
N TRP A 280 4.82 -3.76 -14.58
CA TRP A 280 3.85 -3.91 -15.67
C TRP A 280 4.19 -3.01 -16.85
N GLN A 281 4.39 -3.59 -18.03
CA GLN A 281 4.67 -2.85 -19.25
C GLN A 281 3.42 -2.17 -19.81
N LYS A 282 3.11 -0.96 -19.34
CA LYS A 282 1.96 -0.14 -19.77
C LYS A 282 2.05 0.40 -21.20
N LYS A 283 3.27 0.53 -21.75
CA LYS A 283 3.53 0.97 -23.13
C LYS A 283 4.57 0.05 -23.79
N TYR A 284 4.32 -0.33 -25.04
CA TYR A 284 5.24 -1.18 -25.81
C TYR A 284 6.06 -0.39 -26.85
N THR A 285 5.63 0.83 -27.19
CA THR A 285 6.34 1.71 -28.12
C THR A 285 7.36 2.56 -27.38
N ILE A 286 8.55 2.71 -27.97
CA ILE A 286 9.60 3.60 -27.44
C ILE A 286 9.26 5.05 -27.81
N ALA A 287 9.20 5.93 -26.80
CA ALA A 287 9.05 7.37 -26.96
C ALA A 287 10.40 7.98 -27.39
N ASN A 288 10.60 8.14 -28.70
CA ASN A 288 11.86 8.67 -29.27
C ASN A 288 12.06 10.16 -29.01
N ASP A 289 11.03 10.86 -28.57
CA ASP A 289 11.02 12.27 -28.17
C ASP A 289 11.29 12.47 -26.67
N ALA A 290 11.39 11.38 -25.89
CA ALA A 290 11.72 11.46 -24.48
C ALA A 290 13.11 12.05 -24.26
N LYS A 291 13.21 13.03 -23.36
CA LYS A 291 14.47 13.74 -23.05
C LYS A 291 15.53 12.86 -22.41
N TYR A 292 15.13 11.90 -21.57
CA TYR A 292 16.03 11.06 -20.78
C TYR A 292 15.82 9.58 -21.08
N PHE A 293 14.73 9.00 -20.56
CA PHE A 293 14.35 7.61 -20.78
C PHE A 293 12.91 7.55 -21.28
N SER A 294 12.64 6.59 -22.17
CA SER A 294 11.28 6.27 -22.59
C SER A 294 10.58 5.50 -21.48
N ASP A 295 9.74 6.19 -20.71
CA ASP A 295 8.84 5.55 -19.75
C ASP A 295 7.96 4.51 -20.45
N SER A 296 7.91 3.30 -19.90
CA SER A 296 7.19 2.17 -20.47
C SER A 296 6.51 1.26 -19.45
N HIS A 297 6.64 1.55 -18.15
CA HIS A 297 6.14 0.67 -17.11
C HIS A 297 5.52 1.43 -15.94
N ASP A 298 4.70 0.71 -15.18
CA ASP A 298 4.24 1.07 -13.84
C ASP A 298 4.67 -0.03 -12.86
N HIS A 299 4.57 0.29 -11.57
CA HIS A 299 4.72 -0.62 -10.45
C HIS A 299 3.36 -1.12 -9.96
N ILE A 300 3.31 -2.37 -9.53
CA ILE A 300 2.22 -2.91 -8.72
C ILE A 300 2.81 -3.44 -7.43
N LEU A 301 2.59 -2.70 -6.33
CA LEU A 301 3.03 -3.09 -5.00
C LEU A 301 2.04 -4.08 -4.42
N VAL A 302 2.53 -5.24 -3.97
CA VAL A 302 1.69 -6.32 -3.44
C VAL A 302 2.04 -6.61 -1.99
N TYR A 303 1.02 -6.52 -1.13
CA TYR A 303 1.09 -6.88 0.28
C TYR A 303 0.01 -7.91 0.61
N SER A 304 0.32 -8.84 1.50
CA SER A 304 -0.69 -9.68 2.16
C SER A 304 -1.05 -9.10 3.52
N MET A 305 -2.20 -9.49 4.07
CA MET A 305 -2.49 -9.23 5.49
C MET A 305 -1.58 -10.06 6.41
N ARG A 306 -1.40 -11.35 6.09
CA ARG A 306 -0.35 -12.20 6.67
C ARG A 306 0.29 -13.07 5.61
N LYS A 307 1.62 -12.99 5.49
CA LYS A 307 2.36 -13.69 4.44
C LYS A 307 2.34 -15.21 4.59
N GLU A 308 2.25 -15.69 5.82
CA GLU A 308 2.27 -17.12 6.14
C GLU A 308 0.98 -17.83 5.72
N THR A 309 -0.14 -17.12 5.72
CA THR A 309 -1.47 -17.65 5.37
C THR A 309 -1.82 -17.39 3.91
N PHE A 310 -1.22 -16.37 3.30
CA PHE A 310 -1.48 -16.00 1.91
C PHE A 310 -1.14 -17.13 0.94
N LYS A 311 -2.11 -17.50 0.10
CA LYS A 311 -1.95 -18.47 -0.97
C LYS A 311 -2.00 -17.76 -2.32
N LEU A 312 -0.97 -17.99 -3.11
CA LEU A 312 -0.85 -17.41 -4.43
C LEU A 312 -1.25 -18.45 -5.48
N ASN A 313 -2.20 -18.09 -6.35
CA ASN A 313 -2.64 -18.94 -7.44
C ASN A 313 -1.61 -18.97 -8.56
N GLY A 314 -1.25 -20.18 -9.00
CA GLY A 314 -0.39 -20.37 -10.16
C GLY A 314 -1.10 -20.05 -11.47
N LEU A 315 -0.33 -19.61 -12.46
CA LEU A 315 -0.83 -19.35 -13.82
C LEU A 315 -0.76 -20.61 -14.69
N PRO A 316 -1.65 -20.76 -15.68
CA PRO A 316 -1.55 -21.84 -16.65
C PRO A 316 -0.24 -21.75 -17.44
N ARG A 317 0.26 -22.91 -17.88
CA ARG A 317 1.49 -22.99 -18.69
C ARG A 317 1.20 -22.52 -20.11
N SER A 318 2.10 -21.71 -20.68
CA SER A 318 1.98 -21.29 -22.09
C SER A 318 2.25 -22.45 -23.05
N GLU A 319 1.75 -22.34 -24.28
CA GLU A 319 2.03 -23.30 -25.35
C GLU A 319 3.53 -23.42 -25.63
N GLU A 320 4.28 -22.31 -25.60
CA GLU A 320 5.73 -22.31 -25.79
C GLU A 320 6.46 -23.04 -24.65
N MET A 321 5.94 -22.95 -23.42
CA MET A 321 6.49 -23.71 -22.28
C MET A 321 6.25 -25.21 -22.46
N ASN A 322 5.09 -25.59 -22.99
CA ASN A 322 4.72 -26.98 -23.21
C ASN A 322 5.46 -27.56 -24.43
N ALA A 323 5.68 -26.78 -25.49
CA ALA A 323 6.41 -27.18 -26.70
C ALA A 323 7.89 -27.56 -26.45
N ARG A 324 8.45 -27.19 -25.30
CA ARG A 324 9.80 -27.61 -24.87
C ARG A 324 9.86 -29.09 -24.48
N TYR A 325 8.73 -29.70 -24.12
CA TYR A 325 8.63 -31.11 -23.75
C TYR A 325 8.52 -31.95 -25.02
N LYS A 326 9.29 -33.03 -25.10
CA LYS A 326 9.33 -33.93 -26.27
C LYS A 326 9.28 -35.38 -25.81
N ASN A 327 8.83 -36.28 -26.67
CA ASN A 327 8.83 -37.72 -26.40
C ASN A 327 9.72 -38.48 -27.39
N PRO A 328 11.05 -38.28 -27.35
CA PRO A 328 11.96 -38.86 -28.35
C PRO A 328 12.13 -40.37 -28.25
N ASP A 329 11.70 -40.98 -27.15
CA ASP A 329 11.86 -42.41 -26.85
C ASP A 329 10.52 -43.16 -26.73
N ASN A 330 9.41 -42.53 -27.17
CA ASN A 330 8.07 -43.10 -27.15
C ASN A 330 7.63 -43.63 -25.77
N ASP A 331 7.99 -42.90 -24.70
CA ASP A 331 7.56 -43.22 -23.35
C ASP A 331 6.03 -43.09 -23.24
N PHE A 332 5.36 -44.10 -22.67
CA PHE A 332 3.89 -44.14 -22.57
C PHE A 332 3.31 -43.02 -21.68
N ARG A 333 4.14 -42.41 -20.82
CA ARG A 333 3.77 -41.26 -19.97
C ARG A 333 3.72 -39.93 -20.74
N GLY A 334 4.14 -39.92 -22.00
CA GLY A 334 4.06 -38.75 -22.87
C GLY A 334 5.30 -37.85 -22.85
N PRO A 335 5.19 -36.60 -23.36
CA PRO A 335 6.31 -35.69 -23.51
C PRO A 335 7.00 -35.35 -22.19
N TRP A 336 8.33 -35.26 -22.22
CA TRP A 336 9.17 -34.97 -21.05
C TRP A 336 10.32 -34.02 -21.40
N MET A 337 10.99 -33.49 -20.37
CA MET A 337 12.24 -32.75 -20.47
C MET A 337 13.32 -33.36 -19.58
N THR A 338 14.59 -33.15 -19.90
CA THR A 338 15.70 -33.67 -19.07
C THR A 338 16.00 -32.76 -17.88
N GLN A 339 16.20 -33.34 -16.71
CA GLN A 339 16.70 -32.65 -15.51
C GLN A 339 18.05 -33.27 -15.08
N PRO A 340 19.09 -32.46 -14.79
CA PRO A 340 20.34 -32.98 -14.26
C PRO A 340 20.16 -33.69 -12.91
N LEU A 341 20.88 -34.79 -12.69
CA LEU A 341 20.89 -35.52 -11.42
C LEU A 341 21.73 -34.86 -10.32
N HIS A 342 22.30 -33.67 -10.57
CA HIS A 342 23.12 -32.91 -9.62
C HIS A 342 22.58 -31.49 -9.35
N ALA A 343 23.08 -30.88 -8.28
CA ALA A 343 22.80 -29.51 -7.86
C ALA A 343 24.09 -28.80 -7.40
N LYS A 344 24.09 -27.46 -7.38
CA LYS A 344 25.26 -26.64 -6.97
C LYS A 344 25.49 -26.63 -5.45
N SER A 345 24.49 -27.01 -4.66
CA SER A 345 24.54 -27.10 -3.21
C SER A 345 24.10 -28.50 -2.76
N GLY A 346 24.66 -28.99 -1.65
CA GLY A 346 24.32 -30.29 -1.11
C GLY A 346 25.38 -30.81 -0.14
N LYS A 347 25.21 -32.08 0.25
CA LYS A 347 26.14 -32.83 1.09
C LYS A 347 26.60 -34.06 0.31
N ASN A 348 27.78 -34.59 0.64
CA ASN A 348 28.33 -35.84 0.10
C ASN A 348 28.77 -35.77 -1.38
N SER A 349 30.01 -35.31 -1.61
CA SER A 349 30.65 -35.30 -2.93
C SER A 349 31.05 -36.69 -3.42
N ASP A 350 31.24 -37.62 -2.48
CA ASP A 350 31.69 -38.99 -2.75
C ASP A 350 30.47 -39.89 -2.94
N PHE A 351 29.68 -39.58 -3.97
CA PHE A 351 28.47 -40.31 -4.33
C PHE A 351 28.66 -41.02 -5.68
N SER A 352 28.33 -42.31 -5.74
CA SER A 352 28.36 -43.09 -6.97
C SER A 352 27.13 -44.00 -7.05
N TYR A 353 26.52 -44.09 -8.24
CA TYR A 353 25.38 -44.97 -8.50
C TYR A 353 25.54 -45.66 -9.86
N THR A 354 25.38 -46.98 -9.89
CA THR A 354 25.37 -47.78 -11.12
C THR A 354 23.94 -48.13 -11.51
N PHE A 355 23.51 -47.66 -12.68
CA PHE A 355 22.19 -47.90 -13.22
C PHE A 355 22.05 -49.30 -13.83
N LYS A 356 20.81 -49.76 -14.03
CA LYS A 356 20.49 -51.07 -14.63
C LYS A 356 21.14 -51.32 -16.00
N ASN A 357 21.40 -50.26 -16.77
CA ASN A 357 22.07 -50.35 -18.05
C ASN A 357 23.61 -50.46 -17.94
N GLY A 358 24.15 -50.52 -16.73
CA GLY A 358 25.59 -50.62 -16.45
C GLY A 358 26.33 -49.29 -16.42
N VAL A 359 25.68 -48.16 -16.71
CA VAL A 359 26.31 -46.83 -16.60
C VAL A 359 26.50 -46.49 -15.13
N THR A 360 27.72 -46.13 -14.74
CA THR A 360 28.02 -45.59 -13.41
C THR A 360 28.13 -44.08 -13.47
N TRP A 361 27.48 -43.40 -12.53
CA TRP A 361 27.41 -41.94 -12.48
C TRP A 361 27.85 -41.41 -11.13
N GLU A 362 28.58 -40.30 -11.20
CA GLU A 362 29.05 -39.50 -10.07
C GLU A 362 28.73 -38.03 -10.35
N PRO A 363 28.41 -37.22 -9.32
CA PRO A 363 28.18 -35.80 -9.50
C PRO A 363 29.45 -35.13 -10.06
N PRO A 364 29.34 -34.24 -11.06
CA PRO A 364 30.48 -33.46 -11.54
C PRO A 364 31.19 -32.72 -10.40
N ARG A 365 32.50 -32.52 -10.53
CA ARG A 365 33.31 -31.82 -9.54
C ARG A 365 32.70 -30.46 -9.18
N GLY A 366 32.53 -30.19 -7.88
CA GLY A 366 31.91 -28.96 -7.36
C GLY A 366 30.39 -28.97 -7.36
N THR A 367 29.76 -30.13 -7.61
CA THR A 367 28.31 -30.33 -7.50
C THR A 367 28.01 -31.50 -6.58
N PHE A 368 26.75 -31.63 -6.19
CA PHE A 368 26.27 -32.66 -5.25
C PHE A 368 25.10 -33.44 -5.88
N PRO A 369 24.86 -34.70 -5.47
CA PRO A 369 23.72 -35.45 -5.96
C PRO A 369 22.41 -34.73 -5.57
N ARG A 370 21.53 -34.52 -6.55
CA ARG A 370 20.22 -33.89 -6.34
C ARG A 370 19.24 -34.84 -5.67
N TYR A 371 19.44 -36.14 -5.85
CA TYR A 371 18.55 -37.20 -5.40
C TYR A 371 19.32 -38.20 -4.54
N SER A 372 18.62 -38.80 -3.58
CA SER A 372 19.19 -39.87 -2.76
C SER A 372 19.44 -41.14 -3.58
N PHE A 373 20.20 -42.09 -3.02
CA PHE A 373 20.40 -43.41 -3.61
C PHE A 373 19.06 -44.12 -3.87
N ASP A 374 18.15 -44.11 -2.89
CA ASP A 374 16.84 -44.76 -2.99
C ASP A 374 15.97 -44.12 -4.07
N SER A 375 15.97 -42.79 -4.15
CA SER A 375 15.25 -42.06 -5.20
C SER A 375 15.81 -42.40 -6.60
N LEU A 376 17.14 -42.43 -6.77
CA LEU A 376 17.73 -42.83 -8.06
C LEU A 376 17.40 -44.27 -8.42
N LYS A 377 17.42 -45.18 -7.45
CA LYS A 377 17.03 -46.58 -7.63
C LYS A 377 15.57 -46.71 -8.06
N GLU A 378 14.68 -45.95 -7.44
CA GLU A 378 13.27 -45.91 -7.82
C GLU A 378 13.09 -45.37 -9.25
N TYR A 379 13.73 -44.26 -9.59
CA TYR A 379 13.66 -43.68 -10.94
C TYR A 379 14.23 -44.62 -12.02
N ASP A 380 15.33 -45.30 -11.73
CA ASP A 380 15.91 -46.32 -12.60
C ASP A 380 14.97 -47.53 -12.76
N ASN A 381 14.34 -47.97 -11.66
CA ASN A 381 13.33 -49.02 -11.71
C ASN A 381 12.12 -48.68 -12.57
N ASN A 382 11.70 -47.42 -12.52
CA ASN A 382 10.53 -46.90 -13.22
C ASN A 382 10.86 -46.35 -14.62
N ASN A 383 12.05 -46.64 -15.18
CA ASN A 383 12.48 -46.17 -16.50
C ASN A 383 12.36 -44.64 -16.67
N MET A 384 12.65 -43.88 -15.60
CA MET A 384 12.60 -42.42 -15.56
C MET A 384 13.96 -41.78 -15.84
N ILE A 385 15.00 -42.56 -16.06
CA ILE A 385 16.35 -42.05 -16.35
C ILE A 385 16.61 -42.14 -17.85
N TRP A 386 17.02 -41.01 -18.43
CA TRP A 386 17.40 -40.87 -19.81
C TRP A 386 18.92 -40.86 -19.97
N PHE A 387 19.43 -41.72 -20.86
CA PHE A 387 20.86 -41.89 -21.13
C PHE A 387 21.23 -41.43 -22.56
N GLY A 388 20.47 -40.51 -23.15
CA GLY A 388 20.65 -40.14 -24.55
C GLY A 388 20.22 -41.23 -25.52
N LYS A 389 20.19 -40.90 -26.82
CA LYS A 389 19.72 -41.82 -27.87
C LYS A 389 20.54 -43.11 -27.95
N ASP A 390 21.84 -43.02 -27.68
CA ASP A 390 22.76 -44.15 -27.75
C ASP A 390 22.87 -44.93 -26.42
N GLY A 391 22.10 -44.55 -25.39
CA GLY A 391 22.08 -45.22 -24.09
C GLY A 391 23.33 -45.05 -23.23
N LYS A 392 24.28 -44.20 -23.65
CA LYS A 392 25.60 -44.00 -23.01
C LYS A 392 25.89 -42.56 -22.57
N SER A 393 24.95 -41.65 -22.76
CA SER A 393 25.12 -40.25 -22.34
C SER A 393 24.99 -40.11 -20.83
N VAL A 394 25.44 -38.96 -20.32
CA VAL A 394 25.27 -38.59 -18.90
C VAL A 394 23.79 -38.74 -18.50
N PRO A 395 23.47 -39.52 -17.46
CA PRO A 395 22.10 -39.79 -17.06
C PRO A 395 21.40 -38.51 -16.61
N ARG A 396 20.14 -38.36 -17.02
CA ARG A 396 19.26 -37.26 -16.64
C ARG A 396 17.88 -37.80 -16.27
N LEU A 397 17.22 -37.18 -15.30
CA LEU A 397 15.85 -37.54 -14.95
C LEU A 397 14.90 -37.02 -16.03
N LYS A 398 13.93 -37.85 -16.44
CA LYS A 398 12.78 -37.44 -17.25
C LYS A 398 11.77 -36.74 -16.36
N LYS A 399 11.42 -35.51 -16.70
CA LYS A 399 10.35 -34.74 -16.07
C LYS A 399 9.19 -34.62 -17.06
N TYR A 400 8.09 -35.33 -16.79
CA TYR A 400 6.95 -35.41 -17.71
C TYR A 400 6.10 -34.16 -17.65
N LEU A 401 5.52 -33.81 -18.79
CA LEU A 401 4.59 -32.68 -18.91
C LEU A 401 3.31 -32.93 -18.10
N SER A 402 2.86 -34.19 -18.02
CA SER A 402 1.71 -34.62 -17.22
C SER A 402 1.85 -34.31 -15.73
N ASP A 403 3.08 -34.24 -15.24
CA ASP A 403 3.38 -34.02 -13.83
C ASP A 403 3.54 -32.52 -13.51
N MET A 404 3.41 -31.65 -14.51
CA MET A 404 3.59 -30.21 -14.37
C MET A 404 2.25 -29.53 -14.09
N GLY A 405 2.15 -28.90 -12.92
CA GLY A 405 1.06 -27.99 -12.61
C GLY A 405 1.28 -26.58 -13.17
N ASN A 406 0.52 -25.65 -12.61
CA ASN A 406 0.63 -24.22 -12.91
C ASN A 406 2.02 -23.66 -12.58
N VAL A 407 2.34 -22.52 -13.17
CA VAL A 407 3.61 -21.82 -12.99
C VAL A 407 3.44 -20.68 -12.00
N THR A 408 4.45 -20.47 -11.16
CA THR A 408 4.50 -19.30 -10.29
C THR A 408 4.56 -18.02 -11.14
N PRO A 409 3.74 -17.01 -10.87
CA PRO A 409 3.80 -15.72 -11.56
C PRO A 409 5.17 -15.07 -11.43
N ASN A 410 5.64 -14.49 -12.53
CA ASN A 410 6.84 -13.66 -12.56
C ASN A 410 6.53 -12.23 -12.10
N THR A 411 7.53 -11.44 -11.73
CA THR A 411 7.38 -10.03 -11.35
C THR A 411 7.56 -9.06 -12.53
N LEU A 412 7.84 -9.54 -13.73
CA LEU A 412 7.83 -8.73 -14.95
C LEU A 412 6.67 -9.19 -15.84
N TRP A 413 5.69 -8.31 -16.05
CA TRP A 413 4.51 -8.58 -16.85
C TRP A 413 4.54 -7.76 -18.13
N LEU A 414 4.67 -8.45 -19.25
CA LEU A 414 4.72 -7.80 -20.56
C LEU A 414 3.31 -7.45 -21.03
N HIS A 415 3.21 -6.47 -21.93
CA HIS A 415 1.92 -6.05 -22.49
C HIS A 415 1.17 -7.19 -23.21
N THR A 416 1.89 -8.19 -23.74
CA THR A 416 1.28 -9.37 -24.37
C THR A 416 0.55 -10.26 -23.36
N GLU A 417 0.98 -10.24 -22.10
CA GLU A 417 0.46 -11.07 -21.02
C GLU A 417 -0.62 -10.36 -20.20
N ALA A 418 -0.45 -9.04 -19.96
CA ALA A 418 -1.30 -8.26 -19.06
C ALA A 418 -2.01 -7.07 -19.73
N GLY A 419 -1.90 -6.91 -21.05
CA GLY A 419 -2.46 -5.75 -21.76
C GLY A 419 -1.65 -4.46 -21.54
N ASN A 420 -2.11 -3.37 -22.15
CA ASN A 420 -1.48 -2.04 -22.09
C ASN A 420 -2.52 -0.91 -22.16
N ASN A 421 -2.07 0.34 -22.06
CA ASN A 421 -2.94 1.52 -22.06
C ASN A 421 -3.70 1.72 -23.39
N ASP A 422 -3.11 1.37 -24.52
CA ASP A 422 -3.78 1.48 -25.83
C ASP A 422 -4.94 0.47 -25.94
N GLN A 423 -4.74 -0.75 -25.45
CA GLN A 423 -5.78 -1.77 -25.37
C GLN A 423 -6.93 -1.31 -24.46
N ALA A 424 -6.62 -0.79 -23.27
CA ALA A 424 -7.63 -0.30 -22.32
C ALA A 424 -8.52 0.80 -22.94
N ASN A 425 -7.90 1.76 -23.64
CA ASN A 425 -8.62 2.82 -24.35
C ASN A 425 -9.53 2.28 -25.46
N LYS A 426 -9.10 1.23 -26.17
CA LYS A 426 -9.92 0.59 -27.21
C LYS A 426 -11.09 -0.20 -26.62
N GLU A 427 -10.89 -0.84 -25.48
CA GLU A 427 -11.94 -1.60 -24.77
C GLU A 427 -13.07 -0.65 -24.37
N ILE A 428 -12.76 0.43 -23.67
CA ILE A 428 -13.80 1.34 -23.17
C ILE A 428 -14.50 2.12 -24.29
N LYS A 429 -13.80 2.53 -25.35
CA LYS A 429 -14.42 3.24 -26.50
C LYS A 429 -15.42 2.39 -27.27
N ARG A 430 -15.32 1.06 -27.19
CA ARG A 430 -16.34 0.15 -27.76
C ARG A 430 -17.60 0.10 -26.91
N LEU A 431 -17.46 0.39 -25.63
CA LEU A 431 -18.57 0.37 -24.67
C LEU A 431 -19.21 1.74 -24.54
N ILE A 432 -18.45 2.84 -24.59
CA ILE A 432 -18.96 4.19 -24.34
C ILE A 432 -18.52 5.09 -25.50
N GLU A 433 -19.47 5.62 -26.27
CA GLU A 433 -19.19 6.39 -27.50
C GLU A 433 -18.59 7.78 -27.22
N ASP A 434 -19.09 8.49 -26.20
CA ASP A 434 -18.66 9.85 -25.83
C ASP A 434 -17.68 9.83 -24.65
N PHE A 435 -16.66 8.99 -24.77
CA PHE A 435 -15.72 8.72 -23.68
C PHE A 435 -14.65 9.82 -23.56
N ASN A 436 -14.75 10.64 -22.51
CA ASN A 436 -13.77 11.65 -22.12
C ASN A 436 -13.12 11.34 -20.75
N PHE A 437 -12.67 10.09 -20.54
CA PHE A 437 -11.99 9.68 -19.30
C PHE A 437 -10.54 9.31 -19.61
N SER A 438 -9.62 9.78 -18.79
CA SER A 438 -8.18 9.55 -18.97
C SER A 438 -7.77 8.23 -18.33
N THR A 439 -7.07 7.40 -19.12
CA THR A 439 -6.28 6.23 -18.67
C THR A 439 -7.03 5.12 -17.91
N PRO A 440 -8.06 4.46 -18.49
CA PRO A 440 -8.56 3.20 -17.95
C PRO A 440 -7.46 2.13 -17.93
N LYS A 441 -7.58 1.14 -17.04
CA LYS A 441 -6.73 -0.05 -17.03
C LYS A 441 -7.31 -1.15 -17.93
N PRO A 442 -6.49 -2.00 -18.56
CA PRO A 442 -7.00 -3.05 -19.46
C PRO A 442 -7.57 -4.22 -18.67
N GLU A 443 -8.67 -4.83 -19.13
CA GLU A 443 -9.29 -5.96 -18.42
C GLU A 443 -8.31 -7.14 -18.21
N LYS A 444 -7.38 -7.34 -19.15
CA LYS A 444 -6.38 -8.41 -19.07
C LYS A 444 -5.42 -8.25 -17.87
N LEU A 445 -5.13 -7.02 -17.44
CA LEU A 445 -4.32 -6.76 -16.25
C LEU A 445 -5.07 -7.21 -15.01
N LEU A 446 -6.33 -6.76 -14.88
CA LEU A 446 -7.18 -7.08 -13.73
C LEU A 446 -7.49 -8.57 -13.69
N GLN A 447 -7.74 -9.22 -14.82
CA GLN A 447 -7.96 -10.66 -14.91
C GLN A 447 -6.79 -11.43 -14.30
N ARG A 448 -5.56 -11.01 -14.63
CA ARG A 448 -4.34 -11.62 -14.11
C ARG A 448 -4.22 -11.40 -12.60
N ILE A 449 -4.49 -10.18 -12.11
CA ILE A 449 -4.44 -9.86 -10.68
C ILE A 449 -5.47 -10.69 -9.90
N LEU A 450 -6.74 -10.67 -10.33
CA LEU A 450 -7.82 -11.39 -9.67
C LEU A 450 -7.61 -12.89 -9.70
N HIS A 451 -7.13 -13.46 -10.81
CA HIS A 451 -6.77 -14.88 -10.89
C HIS A 451 -5.69 -15.25 -9.86
N ILE A 452 -4.66 -14.42 -9.72
CA ILE A 452 -3.49 -14.71 -8.86
C ILE A 452 -3.85 -14.57 -7.38
N GLY A 453 -4.63 -13.57 -7.01
CA GLY A 453 -4.89 -13.21 -5.61
C GLY A 453 -6.26 -13.59 -5.05
N SER A 454 -7.16 -14.17 -5.85
CA SER A 454 -8.52 -14.55 -5.42
C SER A 454 -9.11 -15.72 -6.21
N ASP A 455 -10.10 -16.39 -5.63
CA ASP A 455 -10.90 -17.46 -6.23
C ASP A 455 -12.32 -16.98 -6.56
N GLU A 456 -13.14 -17.85 -7.16
CA GLU A 456 -14.55 -17.56 -7.43
C GLU A 456 -15.32 -17.38 -6.10
N GLY A 457 -16.27 -16.45 -6.06
CA GLY A 457 -17.05 -16.09 -4.86
C GLY A 457 -16.35 -15.16 -3.87
N ASP A 458 -15.03 -15.00 -3.96
CA ASP A 458 -14.27 -14.08 -3.11
C ASP A 458 -14.69 -12.62 -3.34
N LEU A 459 -14.60 -11.82 -2.27
CA LEU A 459 -14.93 -10.40 -2.30
C LEU A 459 -13.71 -9.56 -2.70
N VAL A 460 -13.85 -8.81 -3.79
CA VAL A 460 -12.86 -7.87 -4.33
C VAL A 460 -13.31 -6.43 -4.08
N VAL A 461 -12.41 -5.57 -3.60
CA VAL A 461 -12.72 -4.14 -3.40
C VAL A 461 -11.80 -3.27 -4.23
N ASP A 462 -12.37 -2.26 -4.87
CA ASP A 462 -11.63 -1.17 -5.51
C ASP A 462 -12.29 0.17 -5.18
N PHE A 463 -11.60 0.94 -4.35
CA PHE A 463 -12.07 2.25 -3.86
C PHE A 463 -11.46 3.44 -4.62
N PHE A 464 -10.81 3.15 -5.75
CA PHE A 464 -10.45 4.11 -6.80
C PHE A 464 -11.02 3.57 -8.13
N MET A 465 -12.33 3.28 -8.12
CA MET A 465 -12.97 2.45 -9.14
C MET A 465 -12.81 3.00 -10.56
N GLY A 466 -12.83 4.32 -10.75
CA GLY A 466 -12.73 4.94 -12.05
C GLY A 466 -13.78 4.38 -13.01
N SER A 467 -13.32 3.90 -14.17
CA SER A 467 -14.17 3.29 -15.21
C SER A 467 -14.76 1.92 -14.87
N ALA A 468 -14.67 1.43 -13.63
CA ALA A 468 -15.18 0.14 -13.17
C ALA A 468 -14.59 -1.10 -13.89
N THR A 469 -13.31 -1.04 -14.26
CA THR A 469 -12.62 -2.17 -14.91
C THR A 469 -12.50 -3.36 -13.96
N THR A 470 -12.16 -3.12 -12.69
CA THR A 470 -12.04 -4.17 -11.66
C THR A 470 -13.35 -4.93 -11.48
N GLN A 471 -14.46 -4.21 -11.36
CA GLN A 471 -15.80 -4.77 -11.17
C GLN A 471 -16.30 -5.52 -12.40
N ALA A 472 -16.04 -5.00 -13.61
CA ALA A 472 -16.37 -5.68 -14.85
C ALA A 472 -15.66 -7.06 -14.94
N VAL A 473 -14.37 -7.10 -14.61
CA VAL A 473 -13.60 -8.36 -14.61
C VAL A 473 -14.03 -9.28 -13.47
N ALA A 474 -14.26 -8.75 -12.26
CA ALA A 474 -14.74 -9.53 -11.12
C ALA A 474 -16.06 -10.24 -11.45
N MET A 475 -17.02 -9.52 -12.04
CA MET A 475 -18.30 -10.08 -12.47
C MET A 475 -18.12 -11.19 -13.51
N LYS A 476 -17.34 -10.94 -14.57
CA LYS A 476 -17.05 -11.93 -15.62
C LYS A 476 -16.36 -13.18 -15.11
N MET A 477 -15.63 -13.05 -14.02
CA MET A 477 -14.89 -14.11 -13.36
C MET A 477 -15.64 -14.67 -12.13
N ASN A 478 -16.91 -14.37 -11.92
CA ASN A 478 -17.71 -14.88 -10.79
C ASN A 478 -17.13 -14.55 -9.39
N ARG A 479 -16.52 -13.36 -9.24
CA ARG A 479 -16.13 -12.79 -7.94
C ARG A 479 -17.21 -11.82 -7.47
N ARG A 480 -17.36 -11.67 -6.15
CA ARG A 480 -18.15 -10.57 -5.58
C ARG A 480 -17.31 -9.29 -5.58
N PHE A 481 -17.94 -8.14 -5.67
CA PHE A 481 -17.21 -6.87 -5.68
C PHE A 481 -17.88 -5.73 -4.92
N ILE A 482 -17.04 -4.84 -4.40
CA ILE A 482 -17.41 -3.48 -3.99
C ILE A 482 -16.59 -2.49 -4.82
N GLY A 483 -17.24 -1.49 -5.40
CA GLY A 483 -16.62 -0.35 -6.08
C GLY A 483 -16.98 0.97 -5.42
N ILE A 484 -16.02 1.88 -5.29
CA ILE A 484 -16.29 3.23 -4.77
C ILE A 484 -15.75 4.28 -5.75
N GLU A 485 -16.62 5.22 -6.12
CA GLU A 485 -16.28 6.33 -6.99
C GLU A 485 -17.02 7.58 -6.51
N GLN A 486 -16.36 8.73 -6.50
CA GLN A 486 -16.96 9.99 -6.05
C GLN A 486 -17.44 10.86 -7.22
N MET A 487 -16.90 10.63 -8.42
CA MET A 487 -17.11 11.50 -9.57
C MET A 487 -18.40 11.19 -10.32
N ASP A 488 -19.02 12.23 -10.89
CA ASP A 488 -20.29 12.12 -11.60
C ASP A 488 -20.22 11.32 -12.91
N TYR A 489 -19.02 11.06 -13.45
CA TYR A 489 -18.88 10.14 -14.58
C TYR A 489 -19.30 8.70 -14.23
N ILE A 490 -19.49 8.37 -12.96
CA ILE A 490 -20.03 7.07 -12.54
C ILE A 490 -21.35 6.75 -13.26
N ASP A 491 -22.17 7.77 -13.51
CA ASP A 491 -23.48 7.67 -14.16
C ASP A 491 -23.38 7.54 -15.70
N THR A 492 -22.29 8.00 -16.30
CA THR A 492 -22.10 8.03 -17.77
C THR A 492 -21.08 7.00 -18.27
N VAL A 493 -20.22 6.48 -17.40
CA VAL A 493 -19.13 5.56 -17.73
C VAL A 493 -19.24 4.26 -16.92
N SER A 494 -19.18 4.35 -15.59
CA SER A 494 -18.96 3.18 -14.73
C SER A 494 -20.20 2.28 -14.64
N VAL A 495 -21.36 2.85 -14.32
CA VAL A 495 -22.65 2.14 -14.27
C VAL A 495 -23.04 1.63 -15.68
N PRO A 496 -23.00 2.46 -16.75
CA PRO A 496 -23.27 1.97 -18.11
C PRO A 496 -22.32 0.85 -18.57
N ARG A 497 -21.04 0.89 -18.18
CA ARG A 497 -20.11 -0.22 -18.46
C ARG A 497 -20.62 -1.51 -17.82
N LEU A 498 -20.96 -1.49 -16.53
CA LEU A 498 -21.42 -2.68 -15.81
C LEU A 498 -22.76 -3.20 -16.34
N GLN A 499 -23.69 -2.32 -16.74
CA GLN A 499 -24.91 -2.74 -17.43
C GLN A 499 -24.61 -3.51 -18.71
N LYS A 500 -23.67 -3.05 -19.54
CA LYS A 500 -23.24 -3.78 -20.75
C LYS A 500 -22.59 -5.13 -20.44
N VAL A 501 -21.87 -5.25 -19.31
CA VAL A 501 -21.36 -6.53 -18.83
C VAL A 501 -22.51 -7.47 -18.47
N ILE A 502 -23.53 -6.98 -17.76
CA ILE A 502 -24.74 -7.75 -17.44
C ILE A 502 -25.47 -8.19 -18.72
N GLU A 503 -25.54 -7.33 -19.73
CA GLU A 503 -26.11 -7.64 -21.05
C GLU A 503 -25.30 -8.68 -21.86
N GLY A 504 -24.09 -9.02 -21.42
CA GLY A 504 -23.25 -10.04 -22.06
C GLY A 504 -22.36 -9.51 -23.18
N GLU A 505 -21.88 -8.27 -23.08
CA GLU A 505 -20.93 -7.70 -24.03
C GLU A 505 -19.66 -8.57 -24.21
N GLN A 506 -19.09 -8.55 -25.42
CA GLN A 506 -18.06 -9.50 -25.88
C GLN A 506 -16.66 -8.89 -26.06
N GLY A 507 -16.39 -7.76 -25.40
CA GLY A 507 -15.11 -7.07 -25.31
C GLY A 507 -14.22 -7.60 -24.18
N GLY A 508 -13.02 -7.01 -24.07
CA GLY A 508 -12.02 -7.37 -23.06
C GLY A 508 -11.80 -8.87 -22.93
N ILE A 509 -12.01 -9.42 -21.73
CA ILE A 509 -11.79 -10.85 -21.43
C ILE A 509 -13.01 -11.74 -21.67
N SER A 510 -14.17 -11.19 -22.08
CA SER A 510 -15.44 -11.93 -22.12
C SER A 510 -15.35 -13.25 -22.88
N LYS A 511 -14.66 -13.27 -24.03
CA LYS A 511 -14.48 -14.49 -24.83
C LYS A 511 -13.54 -15.51 -24.20
N GLU A 512 -12.54 -15.04 -23.45
CA GLU A 512 -11.54 -15.90 -22.79
C GLU A 512 -12.16 -16.67 -21.62
N VAL A 513 -13.13 -16.05 -20.94
CA VAL A 513 -13.84 -16.65 -19.79
C VAL A 513 -15.24 -17.15 -20.14
N ASP A 514 -15.59 -17.23 -21.42
CA ASP A 514 -16.90 -17.66 -21.92
C ASP A 514 -18.10 -16.93 -21.28
N TRP A 515 -17.97 -15.60 -21.12
CA TRP A 515 -18.99 -14.76 -20.53
C TRP A 515 -20.21 -14.60 -21.44
N GLN A 516 -21.40 -14.88 -20.92
CA GLN A 516 -22.67 -14.82 -21.66
C GLN A 516 -23.64 -13.74 -21.12
N GLY A 517 -23.19 -12.93 -20.15
CA GLY A 517 -24.05 -11.98 -19.44
C GLY A 517 -24.67 -12.56 -18.16
N GLY A 518 -25.40 -11.72 -17.44
CA GLY A 518 -25.99 -11.99 -16.13
C GLY A 518 -25.29 -11.25 -15.00
N GLY A 519 -25.52 -11.71 -13.76
CA GLY A 519 -25.08 -11.00 -12.56
C GLY A 519 -25.96 -9.80 -12.21
N SER A 520 -25.60 -9.13 -11.13
CA SER A 520 -26.27 -7.91 -10.68
C SER A 520 -25.36 -7.09 -9.78
N PHE A 521 -25.69 -5.82 -9.56
CA PHE A 521 -25.09 -5.02 -8.50
C PHE A 521 -26.11 -4.05 -7.92
N ILE A 522 -25.94 -3.73 -6.65
CA ILE A 522 -26.62 -2.65 -5.96
C ILE A 522 -25.79 -1.38 -6.12
N TYR A 523 -26.45 -0.28 -6.40
CA TYR A 523 -25.92 1.07 -6.41
C TYR A 523 -26.54 1.85 -5.26
N ALA A 524 -25.73 2.61 -4.52
CA ALA A 524 -26.18 3.56 -3.52
C ALA A 524 -25.22 4.74 -3.44
N GLU A 525 -25.67 5.85 -2.85
CA GLU A 525 -24.91 7.09 -2.75
C GLU A 525 -24.80 7.52 -1.30
N LEU A 526 -23.65 8.06 -0.89
CA LEU A 526 -23.55 8.75 0.40
C LEU A 526 -24.43 10.00 0.37
N MET A 527 -25.33 10.14 1.33
CA MET A 527 -26.28 11.25 1.38
C MET A 527 -25.55 12.58 1.63
N GLU A 528 -25.45 13.39 0.59
CA GLU A 528 -24.86 14.72 0.66
C GLU A 528 -25.67 15.64 1.58
N LYS A 529 -24.96 16.39 2.42
CA LYS A 529 -25.49 17.47 3.26
C LYS A 529 -24.94 18.80 2.74
N ASN A 530 -23.81 19.27 3.28
CA ASN A 530 -23.19 20.51 2.81
C ASN A 530 -22.44 20.40 1.48
N THR A 531 -22.24 19.19 0.93
CA THR A 531 -21.56 19.01 -0.37
C THR A 531 -22.27 19.76 -1.51
N GLY A 532 -23.61 19.88 -1.47
CA GLY A 532 -24.35 20.66 -2.45
C GLY A 532 -23.94 22.14 -2.45
N PHE A 533 -23.80 22.75 -1.28
CA PHE A 533 -23.31 24.14 -1.17
C PHE A 533 -21.88 24.27 -1.67
N LEU A 534 -21.01 23.28 -1.41
CA LEU A 534 -19.65 23.29 -1.93
C LEU A 534 -19.62 23.35 -3.46
N LYS A 535 -20.38 22.47 -4.14
CA LYS A 535 -20.51 22.46 -5.60
C LYS A 535 -21.06 23.79 -6.13
N GLU A 536 -22.16 24.28 -5.54
CA GLU A 536 -22.76 25.56 -5.93
C GLU A 536 -21.79 26.74 -5.79
N ILE A 537 -20.99 26.79 -4.72
CA ILE A 537 -19.98 27.85 -4.52
C ILE A 537 -18.92 27.79 -5.63
N ILE A 538 -18.48 26.59 -5.98
CA ILE A 538 -17.43 26.39 -6.99
C ILE A 538 -17.95 26.76 -8.38
N GLU A 539 -19.17 26.34 -8.74
CA GLU A 539 -19.81 26.59 -10.04
C GLU A 539 -20.28 28.03 -10.21
N ALA A 540 -20.52 28.79 -9.13
CA ALA A 540 -21.02 30.15 -9.21
C ALA A 540 -20.10 31.08 -10.02
N ASP A 541 -20.58 31.65 -11.11
CA ASP A 541 -19.81 32.56 -11.96
C ASP A 541 -19.95 34.02 -11.55
N THR A 542 -20.89 34.32 -10.65
CA THR A 542 -21.25 35.69 -10.26
C THR A 542 -21.33 35.88 -8.75
N MET A 543 -21.10 37.13 -8.32
CA MET A 543 -21.24 37.51 -6.91
C MET A 543 -22.68 37.38 -6.42
N GLN A 544 -23.66 37.59 -7.30
CA GLN A 544 -25.09 37.45 -6.97
C GLN A 544 -25.46 35.99 -6.65
N GLU A 545 -24.91 35.04 -7.39
CA GLU A 545 -25.08 33.61 -7.09
C GLU A 545 -24.47 33.25 -5.74
N LEU A 546 -23.24 33.73 -5.45
CA LEU A 546 -22.61 33.52 -4.14
C LEU A 546 -23.40 34.15 -2.98
N GLN A 547 -24.00 35.33 -3.19
CA GLN A 547 -24.87 35.96 -2.20
C GLN A 547 -26.12 35.11 -1.89
N ALA A 548 -26.76 34.58 -2.93
CA ALA A 548 -27.92 33.69 -2.77
C ALA A 548 -27.54 32.38 -2.07
N ILE A 549 -26.37 31.81 -2.38
CA ILE A 549 -25.85 30.63 -1.71
C ILE A 549 -25.57 30.93 -0.23
N PHE A 550 -24.88 32.03 0.08
CA PHE A 550 -24.56 32.41 1.45
C PHE A 550 -25.79 32.72 2.31
N GLU A 551 -26.83 33.35 1.75
CA GLU A 551 -28.10 33.56 2.45
C GLU A 551 -28.77 32.24 2.82
N ARG A 552 -28.74 31.24 1.93
CA ARG A 552 -29.25 29.89 2.23
C ARG A 552 -28.40 29.21 3.30
N MET A 553 -27.08 29.25 3.19
CA MET A 553 -26.16 28.69 4.18
C MET A 553 -26.39 29.31 5.57
N SER A 554 -26.58 30.62 5.65
CA SER A 554 -26.79 31.37 6.90
C SER A 554 -28.10 31.01 7.63
N GLN A 555 -29.02 30.34 6.94
CA GLN A 555 -30.27 29.83 7.53
C GLN A 555 -30.14 28.37 7.98
N SER A 556 -29.05 27.68 7.62
CA SER A 556 -28.76 26.30 8.02
C SER A 556 -27.88 26.28 9.28
N PRO A 557 -28.07 25.32 10.20
CA PRO A 557 -27.22 25.16 11.38
C PRO A 557 -25.80 24.64 11.08
N ASP A 558 -25.41 24.52 9.81
CA ASP A 558 -24.28 23.71 9.35
C ASP A 558 -23.01 24.53 8.99
N ILE A 559 -22.94 25.77 9.48
CA ILE A 559 -21.74 26.62 9.40
C ILE A 559 -20.81 26.28 10.57
N ASP A 560 -19.49 26.25 10.33
CA ASP A 560 -18.50 25.99 11.37
C ASP A 560 -18.68 26.98 12.53
N PHE A 561 -19.03 26.46 13.70
CA PHE A 561 -19.37 27.25 14.89
C PHE A 561 -18.23 28.16 15.38
N ARG A 562 -16.99 27.93 14.92
CA ARG A 562 -15.82 28.73 15.27
C ARG A 562 -15.70 30.00 14.42
N VAL A 563 -16.55 30.16 13.42
CA VAL A 563 -16.55 31.31 12.50
C VAL A 563 -17.37 32.45 13.09
N ASP A 564 -16.79 33.64 13.13
CA ASP A 564 -17.55 34.87 13.37
C ASP A 564 -18.33 35.25 12.10
N LEU A 565 -19.59 34.80 12.04
CA LEU A 565 -20.47 35.02 10.89
C LEU A 565 -20.76 36.49 10.61
N GLU A 566 -20.71 37.35 11.62
CA GLU A 566 -20.98 38.78 11.45
C GLU A 566 -19.76 39.50 10.87
N GLU A 567 -18.55 39.10 11.26
CA GLU A 567 -17.31 39.55 10.62
C GLU A 567 -17.23 39.10 9.16
N VAL A 568 -17.58 37.84 8.87
CA VAL A 568 -17.61 37.32 7.50
C VAL A 568 -18.64 38.09 6.66
N LYS A 569 -19.87 38.30 7.15
CA LYS A 569 -20.88 39.10 6.44
C LYS A 569 -20.40 40.50 6.08
N ALA A 570 -19.68 41.15 6.99
CA ALA A 570 -19.21 42.51 6.82
C ALA A 570 -18.10 42.63 5.77
N THR A 571 -17.24 41.61 5.66
CA THR A 571 -15.98 41.68 4.89
C THR A 571 -16.01 40.88 3.59
N LEU A 572 -16.80 39.79 3.53
CA LEU A 572 -16.82 38.83 2.41
C LEU A 572 -16.98 39.52 1.06
N TRP A 573 -17.92 40.46 0.96
CA TRP A 573 -18.31 41.08 -0.31
C TRP A 573 -17.36 42.18 -0.79
N GLU A 574 -16.34 42.53 0.01
CA GLU A 574 -15.30 43.50 -0.37
C GLU A 574 -14.17 42.86 -1.20
N HIS A 575 -14.12 41.53 -1.21
CA HIS A 575 -13.08 40.74 -1.86
C HIS A 575 -13.43 40.35 -3.30
N SER A 576 -12.44 39.85 -4.04
CA SER A 576 -12.66 39.27 -5.37
C SER A 576 -13.60 38.05 -5.32
N LEU A 577 -14.26 37.72 -6.44
CA LEU A 577 -15.14 36.53 -6.52
C LEU A 577 -14.42 35.26 -6.05
N GLU A 578 -13.13 35.13 -6.36
CA GLU A 578 -12.31 33.99 -5.94
C GLU A 578 -12.09 33.96 -4.42
N GLU A 579 -11.78 35.10 -3.81
CA GLU A 579 -11.62 35.20 -2.36
C GLU A 579 -12.96 35.04 -1.62
N GLN A 580 -14.07 35.42 -2.25
CA GLN A 580 -15.42 35.14 -1.75
C GLN A 580 -15.68 33.64 -1.71
N LYS A 581 -15.43 32.92 -2.81
CA LYS A 581 -15.52 31.45 -2.86
C LYS A 581 -14.66 30.79 -1.78
N LYS A 582 -13.40 31.23 -1.64
CA LYS A 582 -12.48 30.74 -0.58
C LYS A 582 -13.08 30.84 0.80
N THR A 583 -13.60 32.01 1.11
CA THR A 583 -14.11 32.31 2.44
C THR A 583 -15.36 31.48 2.70
N LEU A 584 -16.28 31.37 1.73
CA LEU A 584 -17.48 30.54 1.84
C LEU A 584 -17.16 29.04 2.04
N ILE A 585 -16.18 28.51 1.31
CA ILE A 585 -15.71 27.12 1.49
C ILE A 585 -15.08 26.91 2.87
N LYS A 586 -14.35 27.92 3.39
CA LYS A 586 -13.67 27.84 4.69
C LYS A 586 -14.64 27.83 5.87
N ILE A 587 -15.78 28.52 5.74
CA ILE A 587 -16.77 28.59 6.82
C ILE A 587 -17.76 27.42 6.83
N LEU A 588 -17.80 26.64 5.74
CA LEU A 588 -18.62 25.45 5.63
C LEU A 588 -18.05 24.36 6.54
N ASP A 589 -18.88 23.79 7.44
CA ASP A 589 -18.38 22.70 8.28
C ASP A 589 -18.21 21.44 7.42
N LYS A 590 -16.95 21.17 7.08
CA LYS A 590 -16.60 19.99 6.29
C LYS A 590 -16.88 18.65 7.01
N ASN A 591 -17.10 18.64 8.33
CA ASN A 591 -17.57 17.43 9.04
C ASN A 591 -19.05 17.12 8.72
N GLN A 592 -19.76 18.09 8.15
CA GLN A 592 -21.18 18.02 7.80
C GLN A 592 -21.36 17.99 6.27
N LEU A 593 -20.36 17.49 5.52
CA LEU A 593 -20.51 17.27 4.07
C LEU A 593 -21.51 16.17 3.73
N TYR A 594 -21.66 15.20 4.64
CA TYR A 594 -22.57 14.06 4.48
C TYR A 594 -23.32 13.84 5.79
N PHE A 595 -24.56 13.38 5.70
CA PHE A 595 -25.32 12.99 6.89
C PHE A 595 -24.77 11.67 7.49
N ASN A 596 -24.69 11.63 8.81
CA ASN A 596 -24.38 10.41 9.54
C ASN A 596 -25.61 9.53 9.70
N TYR A 597 -25.41 8.21 9.73
CA TYR A 597 -26.48 7.24 9.96
C TYR A 597 -27.16 7.44 11.32
N SER A 598 -26.44 7.95 12.33
CA SER A 598 -26.98 8.29 13.64
C SER A 598 -28.09 9.34 13.59
N GLU A 599 -28.17 10.14 12.52
CA GLU A 599 -29.19 11.18 12.30
C GLU A 599 -30.44 10.64 11.59
N ILE A 600 -30.51 9.35 11.20
CA ILE A 600 -31.59 8.82 10.34
C ILE A 600 -33.01 8.97 10.90
N ASP A 601 -33.14 8.93 12.23
CA ASP A 601 -34.41 9.02 12.94
C ASP A 601 -34.75 10.46 13.37
N ASP A 602 -33.87 11.43 13.11
CA ASP A 602 -34.16 12.83 13.35
C ASP A 602 -35.29 13.29 12.42
N ALA A 603 -36.28 14.00 12.98
CA ALA A 603 -37.51 14.33 12.26
C ALA A 603 -37.25 15.03 10.90
N HIS A 604 -36.28 15.93 10.85
CA HIS A 604 -35.91 16.66 9.63
C HIS A 604 -35.18 15.79 8.61
N VAL A 605 -34.33 14.85 9.03
CA VAL A 605 -33.64 13.91 8.13
C VAL A 605 -34.60 12.86 7.62
N ARG A 606 -35.49 12.35 8.48
CA ARG A 606 -36.46 11.33 8.12
C ARG A 606 -37.41 11.76 7.00
N GLU A 607 -37.74 13.05 6.93
CA GLU A 607 -38.54 13.65 5.84
C GLU A 607 -37.81 13.68 4.49
N LEU A 608 -36.47 13.67 4.50
CA LEU A 608 -35.63 13.69 3.30
C LEU A 608 -35.31 12.28 2.76
N VAL A 609 -35.39 11.25 3.61
CA VAL A 609 -35.05 9.86 3.26
C VAL A 609 -36.31 9.08 2.85
N SER A 610 -36.26 8.42 1.69
CA SER A 610 -37.39 7.59 1.24
C SER A 610 -37.58 6.35 2.13
N ASP A 611 -38.80 5.80 2.20
CA ASP A 611 -39.06 4.58 2.98
C ASP A 611 -38.19 3.40 2.54
N SER A 612 -37.89 3.32 1.24
CA SER A 612 -37.01 2.29 0.67
C SER A 612 -35.57 2.47 1.12
N ASP A 613 -35.05 3.71 1.08
CA ASP A 613 -33.68 4.01 1.52
C ASP A 613 -33.54 3.86 3.04
N TYR A 614 -34.57 4.23 3.81
CA TYR A 614 -34.61 4.00 5.25
C TYR A 614 -34.46 2.51 5.55
N ALA A 615 -35.28 1.66 4.91
CA ALA A 615 -35.19 0.21 5.05
C ALA A 615 -33.82 -0.33 4.58
N PHE A 616 -33.27 0.22 3.50
CA PHE A 616 -31.95 -0.16 2.98
C PHE A 616 -30.84 0.11 4.00
N ASN A 617 -30.79 1.29 4.60
CA ASN A 617 -29.82 1.59 5.66
C ASN A 617 -29.98 0.67 6.87
N GLN A 618 -31.23 0.41 7.28
CA GLN A 618 -31.51 -0.53 8.36
C GLN A 618 -30.99 -1.94 8.01
N SER A 619 -31.14 -2.39 6.76
CA SER A 619 -30.58 -3.67 6.29
C SER A 619 -29.05 -3.65 6.22
N PHE A 620 -28.46 -2.54 5.79
CA PHE A 620 -27.01 -2.37 5.56
C PHE A 620 -26.21 -2.27 6.87
N TYR A 621 -26.76 -1.61 7.89
CA TYR A 621 -26.11 -1.43 9.19
C TYR A 621 -26.60 -2.39 10.27
N LYS A 622 -27.55 -3.28 9.97
CA LYS A 622 -27.94 -4.33 10.91
C LYS A 622 -26.73 -5.19 11.24
N GLU A 623 -26.48 -5.41 12.54
CA GLU A 623 -25.54 -6.43 12.98
C GLU A 623 -25.94 -7.78 12.37
N VAL A 624 -25.13 -8.27 11.45
CA VAL A 624 -25.25 -9.63 10.95
C VAL A 624 -24.77 -10.52 12.09
N ASN A 625 -25.70 -10.98 12.94
CA ASN A 625 -25.40 -11.95 13.98
C ASN A 625 -24.61 -13.10 13.35
N GLN A 626 -23.37 -13.28 13.81
CA GLN A 626 -22.50 -14.39 13.45
C GLN A 626 -23.03 -15.66 14.11
N ASP A 627 -24.17 -16.16 13.65
CA ASP A 627 -24.66 -17.51 13.95
C ASP A 627 -25.27 -18.08 12.67
N GLY A 628 -24.43 -18.78 11.91
CA GLY A 628 -24.78 -19.54 10.70
C GLY A 628 -23.66 -20.51 10.35
#